data_AF-H0EBP3-F1
#
_entry.id   AF-H0EBP3-F1
#
_cell.length_a   1.000
_cell.length_b   1.000
_cell.length_c   1.000
_cell.angle_alpha   90.00
_cell.angle_beta   90.00
_cell.angle_gamma   90.00
#
_symmetry.space_group_name_H-M   'P 1'
#
loop_
_entity.id
_entity.type
_entity.pdbx_description
1 polymer ?
#
loop_
_entity_poly.entity_id
_entity_poly.type
_entity_poly.pdbx_seq_one_letter_code
_entity_poly.pdbx_strand_id
1 'polypeptide(L)'
;MVGLIPGASRELVVLHSHTDGTNGLEDNGPNAIVAIGQYLARLPRHALGRSVLILLTSGHFYGGVGVRSFLRRHHDDQVRRIAAAITLEHLGADEWGPRADGSLGATGNPEPAGFFLPRSRALADEALAAARRAKGTPTFVARPMNEKPDGPNHAAWPGEGQYLWAEGRIPTANYITGPTYLLNHGITTTDRVDARRMRREAMAFAAMAVRLGRVPRRRLRAEDVPIA
;
A
#
# COMPACT_ATOMS: atom_id res chain seq x y z
N MET A 1 -12.07 -7.97 5.60
CA MET A 1 -13.20 -7.18 5.06
C MET A 1 -13.02 -6.98 3.56
N VAL A 2 -14.10 -7.10 2.79
CA VAL A 2 -14.14 -6.78 1.35
C VAL A 2 -15.28 -5.78 1.12
N GLY A 3 -15.01 -4.68 0.44
CA GLY A 3 -16.00 -3.66 0.08
C GLY A 3 -15.84 -3.18 -1.35
N LEU A 4 -16.92 -2.74 -1.98
CA LEU A 4 -16.91 -2.29 -3.38
C LEU A 4 -17.51 -0.88 -3.50
N ILE A 5 -16.77 0.02 -4.14
CA ILE A 5 -17.24 1.35 -4.55
C ILE A 5 -17.44 1.32 -6.08
N PRO A 6 -18.70 1.40 -6.59
CA PRO A 6 -18.96 1.29 -8.02
C PRO A 6 -18.37 2.44 -8.84
N GLY A 7 -17.63 2.11 -9.89
CA GLY A 7 -17.14 3.05 -10.90
C GLY A 7 -17.81 2.90 -12.26
N ALA A 8 -17.17 3.45 -13.28
CA ALA A 8 -17.61 3.42 -14.68
C ALA A 8 -17.35 2.07 -15.37
N SER A 9 -16.45 1.23 -14.85
CA SER A 9 -16.12 -0.07 -15.44
C SER A 9 -16.10 -1.21 -14.41
N ARG A 10 -16.13 -2.45 -14.94
CA ARG A 10 -16.01 -3.69 -14.16
C ARG A 10 -14.57 -4.01 -13.74
N GLU A 11 -13.56 -3.34 -14.32
CA GLU A 11 -12.18 -3.46 -13.85
C GLU A 11 -12.04 -2.81 -12.47
N LEU A 12 -11.10 -3.32 -11.68
CA LEU A 12 -10.89 -2.94 -10.29
C LEU A 12 -9.55 -2.24 -10.09
N VAL A 13 -9.56 -1.18 -9.28
CA VAL A 13 -8.38 -0.72 -8.53
C VAL A 13 -8.58 -1.16 -7.08
N VAL A 14 -7.60 -1.81 -6.48
CA VAL A 14 -7.68 -2.27 -5.08
C VAL A 14 -7.01 -1.25 -4.15
N LEU A 15 -7.65 -0.93 -3.04
CA LEU A 15 -7.02 -0.35 -1.86
C LEU A 15 -6.86 -1.45 -0.83
N HIS A 16 -5.63 -1.74 -0.45
CA HIS A 16 -5.26 -2.93 0.30
C HIS A 16 -4.45 -2.60 1.56
N SER A 17 -4.72 -3.31 2.66
CA SER A 17 -3.85 -3.34 3.84
C SER A 17 -4.22 -4.53 4.72
N HIS A 18 -3.40 -4.82 5.73
CA HIS A 18 -3.71 -5.79 6.78
C HIS A 18 -4.33 -5.10 8.01
N THR A 19 -4.93 -5.88 8.90
CA THR A 19 -5.66 -5.41 10.10
C THR A 19 -5.15 -6.02 11.40
N ASP A 20 -4.17 -6.91 11.32
CA ASP A 20 -3.40 -7.41 12.47
C ASP A 20 -2.09 -6.64 12.60
N GLY A 21 -1.64 -6.39 13.83
CA GLY A 21 -0.39 -5.68 14.08
C GLY A 21 0.00 -5.69 15.54
N THR A 22 1.26 -5.36 15.81
CA THR A 22 1.84 -5.29 17.16
C THR A 22 1.49 -4.01 17.91
N ASN A 23 1.12 -2.94 17.18
CA ASN A 23 0.73 -1.64 17.72
C ASN A 23 -0.09 -0.84 16.70
N GLY A 24 -0.56 0.34 17.10
CA GLY A 24 -1.42 1.20 16.28
C GLY A 24 -0.78 1.89 15.08
N LEU A 25 0.54 1.73 14.85
CA LEU A 25 1.18 2.15 13.59
C LEU A 25 1.15 1.00 12.58
N GLU A 26 1.50 -0.21 13.03
CA GLU A 26 1.53 -1.44 12.22
C GLU A 26 0.20 -1.66 11.49
N ASP A 27 -0.92 -1.48 12.19
CA ASP A 27 -2.27 -1.70 11.64
C ASP A 27 -3.00 -0.41 11.20
N ASN A 28 -2.27 0.67 10.89
CA ASN A 28 -2.88 1.98 10.61
C ASN A 28 -3.31 2.21 9.14
N GLY A 29 -2.84 1.38 8.22
CA GLY A 29 -3.24 1.40 6.80
C GLY A 29 -4.75 1.36 6.58
N PRO A 30 -5.50 0.45 7.25
CA PRO A 30 -6.96 0.44 7.29
C PRO A 30 -7.61 1.79 7.59
N ASN A 31 -7.07 2.56 8.56
CA ASN A 31 -7.64 3.85 8.94
C ASN A 31 -7.57 4.84 7.76
N ALA A 32 -6.45 4.87 7.05
CA ALA A 32 -6.30 5.68 5.84
C ALA A 32 -7.24 5.19 4.72
N ILE A 33 -7.37 3.87 4.52
CA ILE A 33 -8.23 3.30 3.49
C ILE A 33 -9.71 3.58 3.76
N VAL A 34 -10.17 3.55 5.02
CA VAL A 34 -11.53 3.94 5.38
C VAL A 34 -11.78 5.40 5.03
N ALA A 35 -10.85 6.31 5.38
CA ALA A 35 -10.97 7.73 5.04
C ALA A 35 -10.97 7.96 3.50
N ILE A 36 -10.11 7.26 2.76
CA ILE A 36 -10.10 7.29 1.30
C ILE A 36 -11.43 6.77 0.75
N GLY A 37 -11.90 5.62 1.25
CA GLY A 37 -13.16 5.00 0.82
C GLY A 37 -14.36 5.91 1.03
N GLN A 38 -14.42 6.59 2.18
CA GLN A 38 -15.43 7.61 2.46
C GLN A 38 -15.42 8.75 1.43
N TYR A 39 -14.24 9.23 1.03
CA TYR A 39 -14.12 10.25 -0.01
C TYR A 39 -14.56 9.71 -1.39
N LEU A 40 -14.03 8.56 -1.80
CA LEU A 40 -14.30 7.97 -3.10
C LEU A 40 -15.77 7.58 -3.30
N ALA A 41 -16.45 7.12 -2.24
CA ALA A 41 -17.87 6.77 -2.29
C ALA A 41 -18.81 7.96 -2.50
N ARG A 42 -18.33 9.20 -2.27
CA ARG A 42 -19.08 10.44 -2.54
C ARG A 42 -18.85 10.99 -3.93
N LEU A 43 -17.88 10.47 -4.67
CA LEU A 43 -17.63 10.89 -6.05
C LEU A 43 -18.71 10.34 -6.97
N PRO A 44 -19.12 11.10 -8.01
CA PRO A 44 -20.03 10.55 -9.00
C PRO A 44 -19.34 9.40 -9.75
N ARG A 45 -20.11 8.37 -10.12
CA ARG A 45 -19.56 7.14 -10.73
C ARG A 45 -18.63 7.38 -11.92
N HIS A 46 -18.90 8.40 -12.74
CA HIS A 46 -18.08 8.74 -13.90
C HIS A 46 -16.70 9.33 -13.54
N ALA A 47 -16.52 9.85 -12.31
CA ALA A 47 -15.22 10.31 -11.82
C ALA A 47 -14.28 9.14 -11.47
N LEU A 48 -14.83 7.93 -11.28
CA LEU A 48 -14.09 6.69 -11.03
C LEU A 48 -14.03 5.85 -12.31
N GLY A 49 -12.92 5.89 -13.04
CA GLY A 49 -12.76 5.10 -14.29
C GLY A 49 -12.87 3.59 -14.08
N ARG A 50 -12.53 3.12 -12.88
CA ARG A 50 -12.67 1.74 -12.41
C ARG A 50 -13.44 1.71 -11.10
N SER A 51 -14.11 0.59 -10.84
CA SER A 51 -14.65 0.35 -9.50
C SER A 51 -13.48 0.16 -8.52
N VAL A 52 -13.67 0.56 -7.27
CA VAL A 52 -12.63 0.45 -6.24
C VAL A 52 -12.99 -0.69 -5.29
N LEU A 53 -12.09 -1.66 -5.16
CA LEU A 53 -12.20 -2.75 -4.21
C LEU A 53 -11.43 -2.36 -2.94
N ILE A 54 -12.12 -2.30 -1.81
CA ILE A 54 -11.51 -2.20 -0.49
C ILE A 54 -11.21 -3.63 -0.03
N LEU A 55 -9.95 -3.97 0.16
CA LEU A 55 -9.50 -5.28 0.63
C LEU A 55 -8.69 -5.09 1.91
N LEU A 56 -9.30 -5.37 3.06
CA LEU A 56 -8.60 -5.33 4.34
C LEU A 56 -8.47 -6.77 4.86
N THR A 57 -7.27 -7.31 4.88
CA THR A 57 -6.99 -8.70 5.25
C THR A 57 -6.49 -8.80 6.68
N SER A 58 -6.41 -10.01 7.22
CA SER A 58 -5.76 -10.29 8.50
C SER A 58 -4.89 -11.52 8.34
N GLY A 59 -3.96 -11.73 9.27
CA GLY A 59 -2.98 -12.79 9.24
C GLY A 59 -1.78 -12.45 8.37
N HIS A 60 -1.40 -11.17 8.30
CA HIS A 60 -0.12 -10.73 7.74
C HIS A 60 1.04 -11.46 8.45
N PHE A 61 0.99 -11.47 9.78
CA PHE A 61 1.96 -12.15 10.66
C PHE A 61 1.81 -13.68 10.66
N TYR A 62 0.86 -14.22 9.90
CA TYR A 62 0.67 -15.66 9.71
C TYR A 62 0.79 -16.05 8.24
N GLY A 63 1.86 -15.55 7.60
CA GLY A 63 2.21 -15.85 6.21
C GLY A 63 1.17 -15.37 5.21
N GLY A 64 0.53 -14.21 5.47
CA GLY A 64 -0.44 -13.58 4.58
C GLY A 64 -1.70 -14.42 4.34
N VAL A 65 -2.10 -15.27 5.31
CA VAL A 65 -3.19 -16.25 5.11
C VAL A 65 -4.49 -15.61 4.59
N GLY A 66 -4.81 -14.40 5.04
CA GLY A 66 -5.98 -13.64 4.59
C GLY A 66 -5.95 -13.26 3.12
N VAL A 67 -4.92 -12.53 2.69
CA VAL A 67 -4.78 -12.09 1.28
C VAL A 67 -4.63 -13.28 0.33
N ARG A 68 -3.85 -14.28 0.71
CA ARG A 68 -3.68 -15.51 -0.08
C ARG A 68 -4.99 -16.27 -0.22
N SER A 69 -5.78 -16.33 0.85
CA SER A 69 -7.10 -16.96 0.79
C SER A 69 -8.07 -16.17 -0.09
N PHE A 70 -7.98 -14.84 -0.12
CA PHE A 70 -8.75 -14.02 -1.06
C PHE A 70 -8.34 -14.34 -2.51
N LEU A 71 -7.04 -14.36 -2.81
CA LEU A 71 -6.53 -14.67 -4.14
C LEU A 71 -7.00 -16.03 -4.65
N ARG A 72 -6.95 -17.08 -3.81
CA ARG A 72 -7.43 -18.42 -4.17
C ARG A 72 -8.94 -18.47 -4.40
N ARG A 73 -9.74 -17.96 -3.46
CA ARG A 73 -11.21 -18.06 -3.52
C ARG A 73 -11.82 -17.22 -4.64
N HIS A 74 -11.17 -16.11 -4.99
CA HIS A 74 -11.67 -15.14 -5.97
C HIS A 74 -10.85 -15.12 -7.26
N HIS A 75 -10.06 -16.17 -7.51
CA HIS A 75 -9.20 -16.29 -8.68
C HIS A 75 -10.00 -16.08 -9.98
N ASP A 76 -11.14 -16.75 -10.12
CA ASP A 76 -11.90 -16.75 -11.37
C ASP A 76 -12.85 -15.56 -11.54
N ASP A 77 -13.01 -14.69 -10.53
CA ASP A 77 -13.96 -13.58 -10.55
C ASP A 77 -13.35 -12.19 -10.25
N GLN A 78 -13.04 -11.85 -8.99
CA GLN A 78 -12.58 -10.53 -8.60
C GLN A 78 -11.13 -10.34 -9.03
N VAL A 79 -10.27 -11.35 -8.81
CA VAL A 79 -8.84 -11.27 -9.09
C VAL A 79 -8.58 -10.99 -10.57
N ARG A 80 -9.30 -11.66 -11.47
CA ARG A 80 -9.19 -11.42 -12.92
C ARG A 80 -9.56 -10.01 -13.35
N ARG A 81 -10.37 -9.30 -12.57
CA ARG A 81 -10.80 -7.92 -12.84
C ARG A 81 -9.81 -6.87 -12.31
N ILE A 82 -8.85 -7.25 -11.47
CA ILE A 82 -7.89 -6.31 -10.88
C ILE A 82 -6.90 -5.83 -11.94
N ALA A 83 -6.92 -4.50 -12.15
CA ALA A 83 -5.98 -3.80 -13.01
C ALA A 83 -4.73 -3.35 -12.26
N ALA A 84 -4.89 -2.87 -11.02
CA ALA A 84 -3.80 -2.52 -10.11
C ALA A 84 -4.28 -2.53 -8.65
N ALA A 85 -3.33 -2.57 -7.73
CA ALA A 85 -3.54 -2.42 -6.29
C ALA A 85 -2.62 -1.33 -5.72
N ILE A 86 -3.10 -0.66 -4.69
CA ILE A 86 -2.31 0.20 -3.82
C ILE A 86 -2.38 -0.44 -2.44
N THR A 87 -1.24 -0.91 -1.92
CA THR A 87 -1.14 -1.40 -0.54
C THR A 87 -0.57 -0.29 0.32
N LEU A 88 -1.23 0.00 1.44
CA LEU A 88 -0.90 1.11 2.32
C LEU A 88 -0.55 0.60 3.71
N GLU A 89 0.69 0.84 4.14
CA GLU A 89 1.25 0.37 5.41
C GLU A 89 1.99 1.53 6.11
N HIS A 90 1.82 1.63 7.42
CA HIS A 90 2.60 2.48 8.34
C HIS A 90 2.66 3.97 7.94
N LEU A 91 1.50 4.60 7.80
CA LEU A 91 1.40 5.99 7.36
C LEU A 91 1.73 6.97 8.49
N GLY A 92 2.30 8.12 8.12
CA GLY A 92 2.57 9.19 9.07
C GLY A 92 3.58 8.87 10.17
N ALA A 93 4.40 7.82 10.03
CA ALA A 93 5.39 7.43 11.04
C ALA A 93 6.51 8.48 11.19
N ASP A 94 6.82 8.88 12.43
CA ASP A 94 7.98 9.72 12.74
C ASP A 94 9.23 8.86 12.98
N GLU A 95 10.38 9.37 12.55
CA GLU A 95 11.66 8.66 12.65
C GLU A 95 12.16 8.63 14.11
N TRP A 96 12.60 7.45 14.53
CA TRP A 96 13.26 7.24 15.81
C TRP A 96 14.63 6.59 15.59
N GLY A 97 15.67 7.28 16.04
CA GLY A 97 17.06 6.88 15.84
C GLY A 97 17.86 6.85 17.16
N PRO A 98 19.10 6.34 17.11
CA PRO A 98 19.98 6.31 18.26
C PRO A 98 20.40 7.73 18.69
N ARG A 99 20.40 7.96 20.00
CA ARG A 99 20.95 9.15 20.65
C ARG A 99 22.39 8.91 21.12
N ALA A 100 23.07 9.98 21.52
CA ALA A 100 24.44 9.92 22.02
C ALA A 100 24.61 9.04 23.27
N ASP A 101 23.55 8.87 24.06
CA ASP A 101 23.52 8.01 25.26
C ASP A 101 23.16 6.54 24.96
N GLY A 102 23.01 6.18 23.68
CA GLY A 102 22.63 4.84 23.24
C GLY A 102 21.12 4.54 23.32
N SER A 103 20.29 5.47 23.80
CA SER A 103 18.83 5.32 23.79
C SER A 103 18.26 5.57 22.39
N LEU A 104 17.07 5.03 22.10
CA LEU A 104 16.30 5.40 20.92
C LEU A 104 15.42 6.62 21.18
N GLY A 105 15.25 7.45 20.16
CA GLY A 105 14.55 8.71 20.29
C GLY A 105 14.07 9.33 19.00
N ALA A 106 13.02 10.14 19.09
CA ALA A 106 12.57 10.97 17.98
C ALA A 106 13.73 11.81 17.43
N THR A 107 13.92 11.75 16.11
CA THR A 107 14.96 12.54 15.41
C THR A 107 14.45 13.92 14.99
N GLY A 108 13.12 14.12 14.99
CA GLY A 108 12.45 15.29 14.44
C GLY A 108 12.16 15.20 12.94
N ASN A 109 12.57 14.11 12.28
CA ASN A 109 12.29 13.86 10.88
C ASN A 109 11.08 12.91 10.71
N PRO A 110 10.40 12.97 9.56
CA PRO A 110 9.52 11.89 9.13
C PRO A 110 10.33 10.62 8.83
N GLU A 111 9.78 9.46 9.17
CA GLU A 111 10.35 8.15 8.80
C GLU A 111 10.40 8.02 7.27
N PRO A 112 11.53 7.63 6.66
CA PRO A 112 11.61 7.38 5.22
C PRO A 112 10.61 6.32 4.75
N ALA A 113 10.02 6.55 3.57
CA ALA A 113 9.05 5.64 2.97
C ALA A 113 9.60 4.94 1.72
N GLY A 114 9.14 3.71 1.51
CA GLY A 114 9.37 2.95 0.30
C GLY A 114 8.07 2.69 -0.46
N PHE A 115 8.10 2.89 -1.78
CA PHE A 115 7.20 2.23 -2.69
C PHE A 115 7.90 1.03 -3.33
N PHE A 116 7.39 -0.18 -3.08
CA PHE A 116 7.83 -1.38 -3.78
C PHE A 116 6.80 -1.80 -4.82
N LEU A 117 7.27 -2.08 -6.03
CA LEU A 117 6.39 -2.39 -7.15
C LEU A 117 7.07 -3.23 -8.24
N PRO A 118 6.29 -3.94 -9.07
CA PRO A 118 6.79 -4.59 -10.28
C PRO A 118 7.40 -3.58 -11.25
N ARG A 119 8.11 -4.05 -12.28
CA ARG A 119 8.82 -3.22 -13.27
C ARG A 119 7.91 -2.43 -14.23
N SER A 120 6.81 -1.88 -13.75
CA SER A 120 5.88 -1.06 -14.52
C SER A 120 6.21 0.41 -14.40
N ARG A 121 6.65 1.03 -15.50
CA ARG A 121 6.89 2.48 -15.56
C ARG A 121 5.65 3.28 -15.19
N ALA A 122 4.48 2.84 -15.67
CA ALA A 122 3.21 3.49 -15.39
C ALA A 122 2.85 3.48 -13.90
N LEU A 123 3.14 2.39 -13.20
CA LEU A 123 2.90 2.29 -11.76
C LEU A 123 3.92 3.10 -10.96
N ALA A 124 5.19 3.06 -11.37
CA ALA A 124 6.27 3.85 -10.77
C ALA A 124 6.04 5.36 -10.90
N ASP A 125 5.54 5.83 -12.05
CA ASP A 125 5.19 7.24 -12.26
C ASP A 125 4.06 7.70 -11.34
N GLU A 126 3.03 6.88 -11.15
CA GLU A 126 1.94 7.21 -10.24
C GLU A 126 2.36 7.16 -8.76
N ALA A 127 3.23 6.21 -8.37
CA ALA A 127 3.83 6.15 -7.04
C ALA A 127 4.67 7.41 -6.74
N LEU A 128 5.55 7.80 -7.67
CA LEU A 128 6.36 9.01 -7.55
C LEU A 128 5.50 10.28 -7.51
N ALA A 129 4.45 10.34 -8.32
CA ALA A 129 3.51 11.46 -8.29
C ALA A 129 2.72 11.51 -6.97
N ALA A 130 2.34 10.37 -6.39
CA ALA A 130 1.70 10.31 -5.08
C ALA A 130 2.64 10.81 -3.97
N ALA A 131 3.89 10.34 -3.93
CA ALA A 131 4.91 10.81 -2.99
C ALA A 131 5.10 12.34 -3.06
N ARG A 132 5.22 12.89 -4.28
CA ARG A 132 5.33 14.33 -4.52
C ARG A 132 4.09 15.12 -4.07
N ARG A 133 2.88 14.56 -4.17
CA ARG A 133 1.65 15.20 -3.69
C ARG A 133 1.54 15.19 -2.18
N ALA A 134 1.98 14.12 -1.52
CA ALA A 134 1.93 13.98 -0.07
C ALA A 134 2.81 15.02 0.65
N LYS A 135 3.95 15.42 0.04
CA LYS A 135 4.88 16.44 0.56
C LYS A 135 5.15 16.24 2.06
N GLY A 136 5.63 15.06 2.44
CA GLY A 136 5.66 14.64 3.84
C GLY A 136 6.89 13.85 4.27
N THR A 137 7.43 13.03 3.37
CA THR A 137 8.43 12.02 3.73
C THR A 137 9.41 11.80 2.58
N PRO A 138 10.73 11.70 2.84
CA PRO A 138 11.68 11.16 1.88
C PRO A 138 11.20 9.79 1.38
N THR A 139 10.89 9.69 0.09
CA THR A 139 10.28 8.48 -0.47
C THR A 139 11.10 7.98 -1.64
N PHE A 140 11.46 6.69 -1.63
CA PHE A 140 12.05 6.01 -2.77
C PHE A 140 11.03 5.10 -3.46
N VAL A 141 11.29 4.79 -4.73
CA VAL A 141 10.52 3.80 -5.51
C VAL A 141 11.49 2.71 -5.92
N ALA A 142 11.21 1.47 -5.51
CA ALA A 142 12.07 0.32 -5.73
C ALA A 142 11.38 -0.77 -6.55
N ARG A 143 12.20 -1.45 -7.35
CA ARG A 143 11.85 -2.71 -8.02
C ARG A 143 11.71 -3.86 -6.99
N PRO A 144 11.21 -5.04 -7.39
CA PRO A 144 11.19 -6.19 -6.50
C PRO A 144 12.61 -6.56 -6.05
N MET A 145 12.76 -6.89 -4.77
CA MET A 145 14.03 -7.39 -4.20
C MET A 145 14.25 -8.87 -4.58
N ASN A 146 13.17 -9.60 -4.78
CA ASN A 146 13.16 -10.95 -5.34
C ASN A 146 12.22 -10.99 -6.56
N GLU A 147 12.74 -11.43 -7.71
CA GLU A 147 11.99 -11.52 -8.97
C GLU A 147 11.15 -12.81 -9.09
N LYS A 148 11.50 -13.84 -8.30
CA LYS A 148 10.80 -15.13 -8.24
C LYS A 148 10.27 -15.39 -6.82
N PRO A 149 9.41 -14.51 -6.29
CA PRO A 149 8.84 -14.71 -4.97
C PRO A 149 7.83 -15.87 -5.00
N ASP A 150 7.73 -16.58 -3.88
CA ASP A 150 6.67 -17.57 -3.65
C ASP A 150 5.59 -17.05 -2.69
N GLY A 151 5.83 -15.91 -2.04
CA GLY A 151 4.98 -15.35 -0.99
C GLY A 151 5.53 -15.64 0.40
N PRO A 152 5.25 -16.81 1.00
CA PRO A 152 5.45 -17.04 2.43
C PRO A 152 6.91 -17.26 2.84
N ASN A 153 7.75 -17.83 1.97
CA ASN A 153 9.15 -18.15 2.31
C ASN A 153 10.14 -17.22 1.61
N HIS A 154 9.75 -16.70 0.45
CA HIS A 154 10.56 -15.85 -0.40
C HIS A 154 9.74 -14.63 -0.81
N ALA A 155 9.76 -13.60 0.01
CA ALA A 155 9.04 -12.36 -0.23
C ALA A 155 9.62 -11.58 -1.42
N ALA A 156 8.74 -10.90 -2.17
CA ALA A 156 9.15 -9.99 -3.24
C ALA A 156 9.81 -8.71 -2.70
N TRP A 157 9.25 -8.21 -1.60
CA TRP A 157 9.61 -6.99 -0.88
C TRP A 157 8.97 -7.04 0.53
N PRO A 158 9.31 -6.13 1.46
CA PRO A 158 8.68 -6.06 2.77
C PRO A 158 7.24 -5.53 2.68
N GLY A 159 6.33 -6.11 3.46
CA GLY A 159 4.94 -5.67 3.56
C GLY A 159 3.91 -6.56 2.85
N GLU A 160 2.63 -6.37 3.20
CA GLU A 160 1.48 -7.20 2.86
C GLU A 160 1.17 -7.23 1.35
N GLY A 161 1.52 -6.19 0.60
CA GLY A 161 1.25 -6.16 -0.85
C GLY A 161 2.11 -7.11 -1.66
N GLN A 162 3.13 -7.71 -1.06
CA GLN A 162 3.99 -8.68 -1.74
C GLN A 162 3.20 -9.90 -2.21
N TYR A 163 2.21 -10.37 -1.44
CA TYR A 163 1.37 -11.52 -1.80
C TYR A 163 0.50 -11.27 -3.04
N LEU A 164 -0.01 -10.05 -3.22
CA LEU A 164 -0.81 -9.68 -4.41
C LEU A 164 0.00 -9.82 -5.70
N TRP A 165 1.30 -9.49 -5.66
CA TRP A 165 2.17 -9.65 -6.82
C TRP A 165 2.74 -11.06 -6.93
N ALA A 166 3.27 -11.63 -5.85
CA ALA A 166 3.95 -12.92 -5.86
C ALA A 166 3.04 -14.05 -6.35
N GLU A 167 1.81 -14.12 -5.82
CA GLU A 167 0.84 -15.17 -6.15
C GLU A 167 -0.16 -14.72 -7.23
N GLY A 168 -0.65 -13.48 -7.15
CA GLY A 168 -1.69 -12.98 -8.04
C GLY A 168 -1.19 -12.33 -9.33
N ARG A 169 0.11 -12.02 -9.43
CA ARG A 169 0.70 -11.18 -10.49
C ARG A 169 -0.13 -9.92 -10.75
N ILE A 170 -0.64 -9.34 -9.67
CA ILE A 170 -1.39 -8.08 -9.67
C ILE A 170 -0.36 -6.93 -9.62
N PRO A 171 -0.41 -5.96 -10.55
CA PRO A 171 0.41 -4.75 -10.46
C PRO A 171 0.10 -4.01 -9.16
N THR A 172 1.04 -4.01 -8.21
CA THR A 172 0.83 -3.52 -6.85
C THR A 172 1.85 -2.46 -6.53
N ALA A 173 1.40 -1.28 -6.11
CA ALA A 173 2.24 -0.25 -5.51
C ALA A 173 2.13 -0.38 -3.99
N ASN A 174 3.19 -0.89 -3.35
CA ASN A 174 3.24 -1.13 -1.91
C ASN A 174 3.93 0.03 -1.20
N TYR A 175 3.18 0.89 -0.53
CA TYR A 175 3.70 1.96 0.31
C TYR A 175 3.90 1.45 1.73
N ILE A 176 5.10 1.62 2.28
CA ILE A 176 5.45 1.22 3.65
C ILE A 176 6.52 2.16 4.24
N THR A 177 6.46 2.39 5.55
CA THR A 177 7.57 2.92 6.36
C THR A 177 8.06 1.86 7.35
N GLY A 178 9.30 1.96 7.82
CA GLY A 178 9.92 0.91 8.65
C GLY A 178 10.60 1.44 9.91
N PRO A 179 9.91 2.19 10.78
CA PRO A 179 10.55 2.81 11.92
C PRO A 179 11.05 1.78 12.94
N THR A 180 12.05 2.16 13.74
CA THR A 180 12.71 1.27 14.72
C THR A 180 11.77 0.67 15.77
N TYR A 181 10.61 1.29 16.02
CA TYR A 181 9.61 0.82 16.98
C TYR A 181 8.47 0.02 16.34
N LEU A 182 8.53 -0.26 15.04
CA LEU A 182 7.42 -0.83 14.26
C LEU A 182 6.83 -2.10 14.88
N LEU A 183 7.69 -3.07 15.22
CA LEU A 183 7.26 -4.38 15.73
C LEU A 183 7.20 -4.47 17.26
N ASN A 184 7.39 -3.35 17.97
CA ASN A 184 7.34 -3.34 19.41
C ASN A 184 5.89 -3.38 19.90
N HIS A 185 5.66 -4.09 21.00
CA HIS A 185 4.36 -4.19 21.68
C HIS A 185 4.35 -3.41 23.00
N GLY A 186 3.16 -3.06 23.50
CA GLY A 186 3.00 -2.39 24.80
C GLY A 186 3.47 -0.93 24.84
N ILE A 187 3.72 -0.33 23.68
CA ILE A 187 4.10 1.07 23.53
C ILE A 187 2.97 1.89 22.94
N THR A 188 2.83 3.14 23.38
CA THR A 188 1.97 4.11 22.70
C THR A 188 2.58 4.49 21.36
N THR A 189 1.82 4.45 20.28
CA THR A 189 2.27 4.93 18.96
C THR A 189 1.55 6.19 18.50
N THR A 190 0.52 6.63 19.21
CA THR A 190 -0.26 7.83 18.84
C THR A 190 0.57 9.11 18.86
N ASP A 191 1.63 9.18 19.67
CA ASP A 191 2.60 10.27 19.74
C ASP A 191 3.78 10.12 18.77
N ARG A 192 3.82 9.03 18.00
CA ARG A 192 4.82 8.75 16.96
C ARG A 192 4.22 8.77 15.54
N VAL A 193 2.98 9.22 15.42
CA VAL A 193 2.25 9.35 14.16
C VAL A 193 1.81 10.78 13.94
N ASP A 194 2.31 11.41 12.89
CA ASP A 194 1.83 12.71 12.41
C ASP A 194 0.54 12.53 11.61
N ALA A 195 -0.59 12.77 12.28
CA ALA A 195 -1.92 12.70 11.67
C ALA A 195 -2.11 13.68 10.48
N ARG A 196 -1.41 14.83 10.47
CA ARG A 196 -1.49 15.77 9.35
C ARG A 196 -0.75 15.22 8.14
N ARG A 197 0.37 14.51 8.33
CA ARG A 197 1.09 13.83 7.26
C ARG A 197 0.31 12.63 6.74
N MET A 198 -0.22 11.79 7.64
CA MET A 198 -1.12 10.68 7.28
C MET A 198 -2.31 11.17 6.45
N ARG A 199 -2.89 12.33 6.78
CA ARG A 199 -3.96 12.95 5.98
C ARG A 199 -3.50 13.32 4.57
N ARG A 200 -2.31 13.94 4.42
CA ARG A 200 -1.77 14.31 3.10
C ARG A 200 -1.45 13.08 2.25
N GLU A 201 -0.93 12.03 2.87
CA GLU A 201 -0.70 10.72 2.25
C GLU A 201 -2.01 10.10 1.78
N ALA A 202 -3.03 10.04 2.64
CA ALA A 202 -4.35 9.53 2.27
C ALA A 202 -4.97 10.30 1.09
N MET A 203 -4.85 11.63 1.06
CA MET A 203 -5.29 12.45 -0.08
C MET A 203 -4.51 12.11 -1.36
N ALA A 204 -3.19 11.93 -1.26
CA ALA A 204 -2.34 11.56 -2.40
C ALA A 204 -2.68 10.16 -2.94
N PHE A 205 -2.96 9.20 -2.06
CA PHE A 205 -3.31 7.83 -2.43
C PHE A 205 -4.75 7.72 -2.96
N ALA A 206 -5.68 8.54 -2.48
CA ALA A 206 -7.00 8.70 -3.11
C ALA A 206 -6.86 9.20 -4.56
N ALA A 207 -6.01 10.22 -4.79
CA ALA A 207 -5.73 10.72 -6.13
C ALA A 207 -5.05 9.65 -7.00
N MET A 208 -4.11 8.88 -6.44
CA MET A 208 -3.46 7.76 -7.12
C MET A 208 -4.48 6.70 -7.54
N ALA A 209 -5.42 6.30 -6.68
CA ALA A 209 -6.46 5.32 -7.00
C ALA A 209 -7.32 5.78 -8.19
N VAL A 210 -7.75 7.05 -8.15
CA VAL A 210 -8.54 7.69 -9.22
C VAL A 210 -7.77 7.76 -10.54
N ARG A 211 -6.45 8.03 -10.50
CA ARG A 211 -5.59 8.11 -11.69
C ARG A 211 -5.27 6.74 -12.27
N LEU A 212 -4.93 5.78 -11.42
CA LEU A 212 -4.75 4.38 -11.82
C LEU A 212 -6.00 3.84 -12.49
N GLY A 213 -7.19 4.25 -12.06
CA GLY A 213 -8.48 3.93 -12.71
C GLY A 213 -8.61 4.39 -14.18
N ARG A 214 -7.72 5.26 -14.68
CA ARG A 214 -7.71 5.75 -16.07
C ARG A 214 -6.55 5.21 -16.90
N VAL A 215 -5.54 4.60 -16.27
CA VAL A 215 -4.40 4.00 -17.00
C VAL A 215 -4.85 2.68 -17.63
N PRO A 216 -4.61 2.41 -18.93
CA PRO A 216 -4.95 1.12 -19.52
C PRO A 216 -4.28 -0.05 -18.80
N ARG A 217 -5.04 -1.13 -18.51
CA ARG A 217 -4.53 -2.30 -17.77
C ARG A 217 -3.25 -2.88 -18.36
N ARG A 218 -3.12 -2.90 -19.69
CA ARG A 218 -1.90 -3.37 -20.39
C ARG A 218 -0.65 -2.59 -19.99
N ARG A 219 -0.76 -1.28 -19.72
CA ARG A 219 0.37 -0.42 -19.32
C ARG A 219 0.76 -0.66 -17.88
N LEU A 220 -0.21 -0.95 -17.01
CA LEU A 220 0.03 -1.30 -15.61
C LEU A 220 0.71 -2.67 -15.48
N ARG A 221 0.45 -3.59 -16.41
CA ARG A 221 1.04 -4.94 -16.44
C ARG A 221 2.34 -5.04 -17.24
N ALA A 222 2.70 -4.01 -17.99
CA ALA A 222 3.96 -4.00 -18.74
C ALA A 222 5.13 -3.96 -17.76
N GLU A 223 6.06 -4.91 -17.88
CA GLU A 223 7.35 -4.89 -17.19
C GLU A 223 8.39 -4.25 -18.12
N ASP A 224 8.27 -2.93 -18.30
CA ASP A 224 8.99 -2.12 -19.28
C ASP A 224 10.15 -1.30 -18.69
N VAL A 225 10.50 -1.56 -17.42
CA VAL A 225 11.69 -1.00 -16.76
C VAL A 225 12.82 -2.04 -16.75
N PRO A 226 14.00 -1.76 -17.34
CA PRO A 226 15.09 -2.73 -17.47
C PRO A 226 15.61 -3.32 -16.15
N ILE A 227 16.34 -4.43 -16.29
CA ILE A 227 17.23 -4.95 -15.24
C ILE A 227 18.55 -4.20 -15.37
N ALA A 228 18.77 -3.24 -14.48
CA ALA A 228 20.10 -2.70 -14.20
C ALA A 228 20.81 -3.63 -13.22
#